data_AF-F3BAE9-F1
#
_entry.id   AF-F3BAE9-F1
#
_cell.length_a   1.000
_cell.length_b   1.000
_cell.length_c   1.000
_cell.angle_alpha   90.00
_cell.angle_beta   90.00
_cell.angle_gamma   90.00
#
_symmetry.space_group_name_H-M   'P 1'
#
loop_
_entity.id
_entity.type
_entity.pdbx_description
1 polymer ?
#
loop_
_entity_poly.entity_id
_entity_poly.type
_entity_poly.pdbx_seq_one_letter_code
_entity_poly.pdbx_strand_id
1 'polypeptide(L)'
;MNVLEKILEEIENHAIEFESFGMCDDYVSVGWVKEIIRKHMNEKEKVTSAEIVSREVDGKTYYAIKYKEVGKDYYTVGYGSYKLDYVVCWLNEYFEFCGEAKVVVGAGKDTNVPNNDGWIPVEERLPEDERMVLVTYMTKSGISSVDRARFDGKYWRGSGFMGRVIAWQPLPEPYKPKKK
;
A
#
# COMPACT_ATOMS: atom_id res chain seq x y z
N MET A 1 -29.57 11.59 -0.71
CA MET A 1 -28.21 12.10 -0.47
C MET A 1 -27.37 11.86 -1.71
N ASN A 2 -26.91 12.93 -2.36
CA ASN A 2 -26.06 12.83 -3.54
C ASN A 2 -24.64 12.35 -3.16
N VAL A 3 -23.80 11.99 -4.15
CA VAL A 3 -22.45 11.45 -3.90
C VAL A 3 -21.58 12.45 -3.12
N LEU A 4 -21.73 13.75 -3.41
CA LEU A 4 -21.00 14.81 -2.72
C LEU A 4 -21.39 14.87 -1.23
N GLU A 5 -22.67 14.86 -0.91
CA GLU A 5 -23.17 14.87 0.48
C GLU A 5 -22.66 13.66 1.27
N LYS A 6 -22.61 12.47 0.66
CA LYS A 6 -22.02 11.26 1.28
C LYS A 6 -20.53 11.42 1.56
N ILE A 7 -19.78 12.03 0.64
CA ILE A 7 -18.34 12.30 0.81
C ILE A 7 -18.12 13.28 1.95
N LEU A 8 -18.88 14.38 1.99
CA LEU A 8 -18.74 15.40 3.02
C LEU A 8 -19.09 14.86 4.41
N GLU A 9 -20.19 14.12 4.54
CA GLU A 9 -20.58 13.48 5.79
C GLU A 9 -19.52 12.48 6.27
N GLU A 10 -18.93 11.68 5.37
CA GLU A 10 -17.86 10.75 5.76
C GLU A 10 -16.56 11.48 6.14
N ILE A 11 -16.26 12.64 5.55
CA ILE A 11 -15.12 13.48 5.95
C ILE A 11 -15.34 14.06 7.35
N GLU A 12 -16.52 14.62 7.63
CA GLU A 12 -16.87 15.18 8.94
C GLU A 12 -16.78 14.10 10.04
N ASN A 13 -17.28 12.89 9.78
CA ASN A 13 -17.17 11.77 10.73
C ASN A 13 -15.74 11.31 11.01
N HIS A 14 -14.77 11.62 10.13
CA HIS A 14 -13.35 11.28 10.31
C HIS A 14 -12.52 12.47 10.81
N ALA A 15 -13.10 13.66 10.88
CA ALA A 15 -12.43 14.81 11.44
C ALA A 15 -12.27 14.63 12.96
N ILE A 16 -11.17 15.13 13.48
CA ILE A 16 -10.88 15.15 14.92
C ILE A 16 -10.82 16.62 15.32
N GLU A 17 -11.60 17.00 16.32
CA GLU A 17 -11.52 18.33 16.92
C GLU A 17 -10.13 18.55 17.52
N PHE A 18 -9.47 19.63 17.11
CA PHE A 18 -8.17 20.02 17.63
C PHE A 18 -8.22 21.47 18.13
N GLU A 19 -8.04 21.65 19.44
CA GLU A 19 -7.92 22.98 20.03
C GLU A 19 -6.45 23.40 20.11
N SER A 20 -6.12 24.54 19.50
CA SER A 20 -4.81 25.17 19.61
C SER A 20 -4.95 26.69 19.59
N PHE A 21 -4.22 27.38 20.47
CA PHE A 21 -4.23 28.86 20.58
C PHE A 21 -5.63 29.49 20.74
N GLY A 22 -6.58 28.79 21.37
CA GLY A 22 -7.93 29.31 21.60
C GLY A 22 -8.85 29.29 20.38
N MET A 23 -8.48 28.55 19.33
CA MET A 23 -9.33 28.24 18.18
C MET A 23 -9.62 26.74 18.16
N CYS A 24 -10.89 26.38 17.94
CA CYS A 24 -11.32 25.01 17.69
C CYS A 24 -11.51 24.85 16.17
N ASP A 25 -10.78 23.91 15.57
CA ASP A 25 -10.89 23.57 14.15
C ASP A 25 -10.87 22.05 13.97
N ASP A 26 -11.50 21.58 12.89
CA ASP A 26 -11.63 20.17 12.58
C ASP A 26 -10.46 19.70 11.71
N TYR A 27 -9.67 18.77 12.25
CA TYR A 27 -8.53 18.21 11.51
C TYR A 27 -8.90 16.87 10.87
N VAL A 28 -8.73 16.79 9.55
CA VAL A 28 -8.79 15.53 8.80
C VAL A 28 -7.51 15.32 7.98
N SER A 29 -6.99 14.11 8.01
CA SER A 29 -5.81 13.77 7.21
C SER A 29 -6.16 13.78 5.71
N VAL A 30 -5.33 14.46 4.92
CA VAL A 30 -5.42 14.46 3.45
C VAL A 30 -5.39 13.04 2.86
N GLY A 31 -4.76 12.08 3.56
CA GLY A 31 -4.79 10.67 3.18
C GLY A 31 -6.21 10.10 3.22
N TRP A 32 -6.91 10.31 4.33
CA TRP A 32 -8.29 9.86 4.53
C TRP A 32 -9.25 10.54 3.55
N VAL A 33 -9.12 11.85 3.35
CA VAL A 33 -9.95 12.58 2.37
C VAL A 33 -9.81 11.97 0.97
N LYS A 34 -8.58 11.65 0.54
CA LYS A 34 -8.35 11.00 -0.77
C LYS A 34 -8.95 9.60 -0.86
N GLU A 35 -8.93 8.83 0.23
CA GLU A 35 -9.55 7.50 0.28
C GLU A 35 -11.07 7.59 0.20
N ILE A 36 -11.69 8.49 0.97
CA ILE A 36 -13.14 8.73 0.96
C ILE A 36 -13.59 9.16 -0.44
N ILE A 37 -12.91 10.14 -1.05
CA ILE A 37 -13.25 10.59 -2.40
C ILE A 37 -13.16 9.42 -3.40
N ARG A 38 -12.07 8.64 -3.38
CA ARG A 38 -11.92 7.49 -4.29
C ARG A 38 -12.98 6.43 -4.05
N LYS A 39 -13.32 6.13 -2.80
CA LYS A 39 -14.35 5.16 -2.43
C LYS A 39 -15.71 5.51 -3.02
N HIS A 40 -16.05 6.79 -3.09
CA HIS A 40 -17.36 7.25 -3.55
C HIS A 40 -17.40 7.67 -5.02
N MET A 41 -16.28 8.09 -5.60
CA MET A 41 -16.21 8.59 -6.98
C MET A 41 -15.71 7.55 -7.99
N ASN A 42 -14.93 6.56 -7.57
CA ASN A 42 -14.42 5.54 -8.50
C ASN A 42 -15.33 4.32 -8.48
N GLU A 43 -16.06 4.10 -9.57
CA GLU A 43 -16.69 2.82 -9.84
C GLU A 43 -15.59 1.79 -10.13
N LYS A 44 -15.53 0.75 -9.30
CA LYS A 44 -14.63 -0.38 -9.51
C LYS A 44 -15.34 -1.47 -10.30
N GLU A 45 -14.59 -2.07 -11.22
CA GLU A 45 -15.03 -3.23 -11.97
C GLU A 45 -15.06 -4.46 -11.06
N LYS A 46 -16.26 -5.00 -10.85
CA LYS A 46 -16.46 -6.18 -10.00
C LYS A 46 -16.13 -7.44 -10.79
N VAL A 47 -15.13 -8.18 -10.34
CA VAL A 47 -14.61 -9.36 -11.03
C VAL A 47 -14.58 -10.59 -10.14
N THR A 48 -14.73 -11.74 -10.78
CA THR A 48 -14.56 -13.07 -10.16
C THR A 48 -13.12 -13.57 -10.30
N SER A 49 -12.38 -13.06 -11.28
CA SER A 49 -10.97 -13.36 -11.55
C SER A 49 -10.34 -12.21 -12.32
N ALA A 50 -9.08 -11.88 -12.02
CA ALA A 50 -8.25 -11.02 -12.84
C ALA A 50 -6.77 -11.39 -12.66
N GLU A 51 -6.03 -11.37 -13.76
CA GLU A 51 -4.60 -11.70 -13.82
C GLU A 51 -3.89 -10.79 -14.82
N ILE A 52 -2.63 -10.45 -14.56
CA ILE A 52 -1.81 -9.73 -15.53
C ILE A 52 -1.22 -10.75 -16.50
N VAL A 53 -1.48 -10.54 -17.79
CA VAL A 53 -0.91 -11.33 -18.88
C VAL A 53 0.07 -10.47 -19.67
N SER A 54 1.07 -11.11 -20.27
CA SER A 54 2.02 -10.45 -21.16
C SER A 54 2.00 -11.10 -22.55
N ARG A 55 2.26 -10.30 -23.58
CA ARG A 55 2.46 -10.74 -24.96
C ARG A 55 3.58 -9.95 -25.61
N GLU A 56 4.33 -10.59 -26.50
CA GLU A 56 5.31 -9.90 -27.34
C GLU A 56 4.61 -9.18 -28.50
N VAL A 57 4.90 -7.89 -28.68
CA VAL A 57 4.41 -7.04 -29.78
C VAL A 57 5.59 -6.25 -30.31
N ASP A 58 5.94 -6.46 -31.58
CA ASP A 58 7.06 -5.79 -32.24
C ASP A 58 8.40 -5.88 -31.45
N GLY A 59 8.65 -7.03 -30.82
CA GLY A 59 9.84 -7.29 -30.01
C GLY A 59 9.87 -6.56 -28.66
N LYS A 60 8.71 -6.07 -28.20
CA LYS A 60 8.53 -5.47 -26.88
C LYS A 60 7.41 -6.20 -26.12
N THR A 61 7.64 -6.41 -24.84
CA THR A 61 6.64 -6.99 -23.94
C THR A 61 5.51 -5.99 -23.68
N TYR A 62 4.28 -6.40 -23.98
CA TYR A 62 3.05 -5.66 -23.71
C TYR A 62 2.25 -6.38 -22.63
N TYR A 63 1.87 -5.65 -21.58
CA TYR A 63 1.12 -6.18 -20.44
C TYR A 63 -0.35 -5.77 -20.55
N ALA A 64 -1.26 -6.63 -20.11
CA ALA A 64 -2.69 -6.34 -20.05
C ALA A 64 -3.34 -7.10 -18.89
N ILE A 65 -4.51 -6.65 -18.45
CA ILE A 65 -5.31 -7.34 -17.45
C ILE A 65 -6.30 -8.24 -18.18
N LYS A 66 -6.23 -9.54 -17.90
CA LYS A 66 -7.25 -10.51 -18.28
C LYS A 66 -8.17 -10.71 -17.08
N TYR A 67 -9.46 -10.42 -17.24
CA TYR A 67 -10.41 -10.43 -16.12
C TYR A 67 -11.78 -10.99 -16.53
N LYS A 68 -12.53 -11.45 -15.53
CA LYS A 68 -13.89 -11.99 -15.68
C LYS A 68 -14.84 -11.25 -14.75
N GLU A 69 -15.69 -10.40 -15.31
CA GLU A 69 -16.69 -9.65 -14.56
C GLU A 69 -17.73 -10.58 -13.92
N VAL A 70 -18.32 -10.14 -12.80
CA VAL A 70 -19.40 -10.86 -12.13
C VAL A 70 -20.60 -11.00 -13.09
N GLY A 71 -21.09 -12.24 -13.24
CA GLY A 71 -22.25 -12.54 -14.09
C GLY A 71 -21.91 -12.79 -15.57
N LYS A 72 -20.65 -12.58 -16.00
CA LYS A 72 -20.18 -12.98 -17.33
C LYS A 72 -19.54 -14.37 -17.28
N ASP A 73 -19.63 -15.13 -18.36
CA ASP A 73 -19.00 -16.45 -18.50
C ASP A 73 -17.66 -16.43 -19.24
N TYR A 74 -17.41 -15.36 -20.01
CA TYR A 74 -16.17 -15.12 -20.77
C TYR A 74 -15.18 -14.19 -20.05
N TYR A 75 -13.94 -14.19 -20.53
CA TYR A 75 -12.87 -13.28 -20.09
C TYR A 75 -12.72 -12.09 -21.05
N THR A 76 -12.45 -10.92 -20.50
CA THR A 76 -12.05 -9.71 -21.21
C THR A 76 -10.55 -9.49 -21.03
N VAL A 77 -9.85 -9.09 -22.09
CA VAL A 77 -8.46 -8.61 -22.00
C VAL A 77 -8.47 -7.12 -22.31
N GLY A 78 -8.12 -6.30 -21.31
CA GLY A 78 -8.16 -4.85 -21.38
C GLY A 78 -7.09 -4.21 -20.50
N TYR A 79 -7.13 -2.88 -20.35
CA TYR A 79 -6.20 -2.14 -19.48
C TYR A 79 -4.73 -2.49 -19.75
N GLY A 80 -4.29 -2.31 -21.00
CA GLY A 80 -2.97 -2.71 -21.45
C GLY A 80 -1.98 -1.56 -21.61
N SER A 81 -0.70 -1.84 -21.41
CA SER A 81 0.41 -0.90 -21.56
C SER A 81 1.74 -1.64 -21.74
N TYR A 82 2.72 -0.98 -22.35
CA TYR A 82 4.12 -1.43 -22.34
C TYR A 82 4.79 -1.23 -20.96
N LYS A 83 4.12 -0.53 -20.03
CA LYS A 83 4.60 -0.24 -18.68
C LYS A 83 3.86 -1.11 -17.65
N LEU A 84 4.56 -2.07 -17.06
CA LEU A 84 3.99 -3.01 -16.08
C LEU A 84 3.45 -2.29 -14.82
N ASP A 85 4.15 -1.26 -14.35
CA ASP A 85 3.74 -0.46 -13.19
C ASP A 85 2.36 0.17 -13.37
N TYR A 86 2.01 0.62 -14.58
CA TYR A 86 0.69 1.16 -14.86
C TYR A 86 -0.39 0.07 -14.79
N VAL A 87 -0.13 -1.09 -15.39
CA VAL A 87 -1.07 -2.21 -15.39
C VAL A 87 -1.32 -2.74 -13.97
N VAL A 88 -0.27 -2.80 -13.14
CA VAL A 88 -0.38 -3.13 -11.71
C VAL A 88 -1.20 -2.09 -10.95
N CYS A 89 -0.96 -0.80 -11.18
CA CYS A 89 -1.75 0.27 -10.55
C CYS A 89 -3.24 0.17 -10.93
N TRP A 90 -3.55 -0.05 -12.20
CA TRP A 90 -4.93 -0.19 -12.66
C TRP A 90 -5.63 -1.40 -12.05
N LEU A 91 -4.94 -2.55 -11.96
CA LEU A 91 -5.48 -3.75 -11.31
C LEU A 91 -5.86 -3.47 -9.83
N ASN A 92 -5.05 -2.72 -9.11
CA ASN A 92 -5.30 -2.43 -7.69
C ASN A 92 -6.35 -1.33 -7.47
N GLU A 93 -6.39 -0.31 -8.33
CA GLU A 93 -7.26 0.86 -8.14
C GLU A 93 -8.66 0.68 -8.72
N TYR A 94 -8.79 -0.01 -9.86
CA TYR A 94 -10.04 -0.07 -10.63
C TYR A 94 -10.77 -1.41 -10.56
N PHE A 95 -10.19 -2.45 -9.96
CA PHE A 95 -10.87 -3.75 -9.84
C PHE A 95 -11.21 -4.08 -8.39
N GLU A 96 -12.39 -4.68 -8.21
CA GLU A 96 -12.86 -5.23 -6.94
C GLU A 96 -13.15 -6.72 -7.11
N PHE A 97 -12.49 -7.59 -6.33
CA PHE A 97 -12.67 -9.02 -6.41
C PHE A 97 -13.84 -9.48 -5.51
N CYS A 98 -14.86 -10.08 -6.11
CA CYS A 98 -16.07 -10.53 -5.41
C CYS A 98 -16.19 -12.06 -5.28
N GLY A 99 -15.08 -12.82 -5.39
CA GLY A 99 -15.03 -14.28 -5.26
C GLY A 99 -14.13 -14.78 -4.13
N GLU A 100 -14.19 -16.08 -3.79
CA GLU A 100 -13.27 -16.71 -2.83
C GLU A 100 -11.83 -16.71 -3.41
N ALA A 101 -10.94 -15.99 -2.76
CA ALA A 101 -9.55 -15.90 -3.18
C ALA A 101 -8.81 -17.24 -2.98
N LYS A 102 -8.57 -17.99 -4.06
CA LYS A 102 -7.44 -18.94 -4.13
C LYS A 102 -6.27 -18.25 -4.78
N VAL A 103 -5.48 -17.57 -3.96
CA VAL A 103 -4.14 -17.13 -4.36
C VAL A 103 -3.25 -18.38 -4.38
N VAL A 104 -2.91 -18.88 -5.57
CA VAL A 104 -1.70 -19.69 -5.76
C VAL A 104 -0.70 -18.81 -6.48
N VAL A 105 0.07 -18.05 -5.70
CA VAL A 105 1.34 -17.54 -6.21
C VAL A 105 2.25 -18.74 -6.31
N GLY A 106 2.48 -19.23 -7.53
CA GLY A 106 3.70 -19.98 -7.80
C GLY A 106 4.85 -19.01 -7.60
N ALA A 107 5.44 -19.00 -6.40
CA ALA A 107 6.63 -18.22 -6.11
C ALA A 107 7.76 -18.73 -7.01
N GLY A 108 7.95 -18.07 -8.16
CA GLY A 108 9.19 -18.11 -8.89
C GLY A 108 10.27 -17.59 -7.96
N LYS A 109 11.09 -18.50 -7.43
CA LYS A 109 12.28 -18.19 -6.65
C LYS A 109 13.32 -17.57 -7.59
N ASP A 110 13.23 -16.27 -7.80
CA ASP A 110 14.37 -15.51 -8.30
C ASP A 110 15.36 -15.38 -7.13
N THR A 111 16.34 -16.28 -7.13
CA THR A 111 17.46 -16.31 -6.20
C THR A 111 18.52 -15.30 -6.65
N ASN A 112 18.17 -14.02 -6.56
CA ASN A 112 19.14 -12.92 -6.53
C ASN A 112 18.64 -11.89 -5.51
N VAL A 113 18.58 -12.31 -4.24
CA VAL A 113 18.38 -11.38 -3.13
C VAL A 113 19.70 -10.62 -2.97
N PRO A 114 19.75 -9.31 -3.26
CA PRO A 114 20.89 -8.50 -2.85
C PRO A 114 21.03 -8.66 -1.35
N ASN A 115 22.23 -8.95 -0.87
CA ASN A 115 22.51 -9.08 0.55
C ASN A 115 22.09 -7.76 1.26
N ASN A 116 20.92 -7.78 1.89
CA ASN A 116 20.35 -6.63 2.57
C ASN A 116 20.80 -6.72 4.03
N ASP A 117 21.89 -6.01 4.36
CA ASP A 117 22.58 -5.99 5.66
C ASP A 117 21.62 -5.98 6.87
N GLY A 118 21.19 -7.16 7.32
CA GLY A 118 20.31 -7.33 8.49
C GLY A 118 18.85 -6.84 8.33
N TRP A 119 18.44 -6.36 7.16
CA TRP A 119 17.09 -5.83 6.92
C TRP A 119 16.09 -6.93 6.57
N ILE A 120 14.95 -6.93 7.27
CA ILE A 120 13.85 -7.88 7.09
C ILE A 120 12.70 -7.16 6.38
N PRO A 121 12.31 -7.57 5.16
CA PRO A 121 11.11 -7.05 4.49
C PRO A 121 9.85 -7.27 5.33
N VAL A 122 8.95 -6.28 5.38
CA VAL A 122 7.68 -6.40 6.14
C VAL A 122 6.76 -7.50 5.59
N GLU A 123 6.93 -7.86 4.31
CA GLU A 123 6.18 -8.95 3.65
C GLU A 123 6.70 -10.33 4.06
N GLU A 124 7.95 -10.41 4.54
CA GLU A 124 8.54 -11.66 5.05
C GLU A 124 8.15 -11.87 6.52
N ARG A 125 8.35 -10.85 7.36
CA ARG A 125 8.06 -10.93 8.79
C ARG A 125 7.88 -9.55 9.41
N LEU A 126 7.02 -9.45 10.41
CA LEU A 126 6.86 -8.26 11.26
C LEU A 126 7.51 -8.48 12.65
N PRO A 127 7.87 -7.42 13.39
CA PRO A 127 8.31 -7.56 14.77
C PRO A 127 7.22 -8.23 15.63
N GLU A 128 7.61 -9.19 16.46
CA GLU A 128 6.69 -9.96 17.31
C GLU A 128 6.29 -9.20 18.58
N ASP A 129 7.11 -8.23 18.98
CA ASP A 129 6.96 -7.40 20.17
C ASP A 129 6.86 -5.91 19.79
N GLU A 130 6.19 -5.09 20.62
CA GLU A 130 6.04 -3.64 20.42
C GLU A 130 7.36 -2.85 20.63
N ARG A 131 8.51 -3.49 20.40
CA ARG A 131 9.83 -2.88 20.55
C ARG A 131 10.06 -1.83 19.48
N MET A 132 10.89 -0.84 19.81
CA MET A 132 11.42 0.10 18.83
C MET A 132 12.45 -0.60 17.94
N VAL A 133 12.30 -0.44 16.64
CA VAL A 133 13.19 -0.98 15.59
C VAL A 133 13.60 0.14 14.64
N LEU A 134 14.66 -0.09 13.86
CA LEU A 134 14.91 0.72 12.67
C LEU A 134 13.96 0.27 11.57
N VAL A 135 13.41 1.24 10.86
CA VAL A 135 12.54 1.02 9.71
C VAL A 135 13.09 1.76 8.50
N THR A 136 13.00 1.13 7.34
CA THR A 136 13.10 1.83 6.06
C THR A 136 11.68 2.15 5.62
N TYR A 137 11.40 3.44 5.43
CA TYR A 137 10.15 3.88 4.82
C TYR A 137 10.40 4.41 3.42
N MET A 138 9.41 4.26 2.55
CA MET A 138 9.40 4.80 1.20
C MET A 138 8.26 5.80 1.07
N THR A 139 8.57 7.02 0.65
CA THR A 139 7.57 8.03 0.32
C THR A 139 6.86 7.66 -0.98
N LYS A 140 5.72 8.31 -1.24
CA LYS A 140 5.00 8.15 -2.52
C LYS A 140 5.82 8.57 -3.74
N SER A 141 6.85 9.39 -3.57
CA SER A 141 7.78 9.80 -4.63
C SER A 141 8.95 8.83 -4.83
N GLY A 142 8.97 7.68 -4.14
CA GLY A 142 10.02 6.67 -4.25
C GLY A 142 11.29 7.00 -3.47
N ILE A 143 11.27 8.04 -2.62
CA ILE A 143 12.41 8.39 -1.77
C ILE A 143 12.37 7.49 -0.53
N SER A 144 13.47 6.78 -0.28
CA SER A 144 13.62 5.94 0.90
C SER A 144 14.49 6.62 1.96
N SER A 145 14.13 6.44 3.23
CA SER A 145 14.94 6.89 4.37
C SER A 145 14.74 5.94 5.56
N VAL A 146 15.63 6.04 6.54
CA VAL A 146 15.62 5.24 7.76
C VAL A 146 15.10 6.07 8.93
N ASP A 147 14.22 5.49 9.74
CA ASP A 147 13.72 6.08 10.98
C ASP A 147 13.55 5.01 12.05
N ARG A 148 13.04 5.37 13.24
CA ARG A 148 12.66 4.45 14.30
C ARG A 148 11.16 4.39 14.45
N ALA A 149 10.63 3.17 14.53
CA ALA A 149 9.22 2.94 14.79
C ALA A 149 9.03 1.65 15.59
N ARG A 150 7.86 1.50 16.21
CA ARG A 150 7.37 0.25 16.80
C ARG A 150 6.13 -0.21 16.05
N PHE A 151 5.87 -1.52 16.02
CA PHE A 151 4.67 -2.10 15.43
C PHE A 151 3.72 -2.54 16.57
N ASP A 152 2.46 -2.08 16.56
CA ASP A 152 1.48 -2.38 17.62
C ASP A 152 0.55 -3.56 17.28
N GLY A 153 0.96 -4.41 16.33
CA GLY A 153 0.15 -5.49 15.79
C GLY A 153 -0.75 -5.06 14.63
N LYS A 154 -1.02 -3.76 14.45
CA LYS A 154 -1.85 -3.24 13.35
C LYS A 154 -1.18 -2.13 12.56
N TYR A 155 -0.44 -1.25 13.22
CA TYR A 155 0.14 -0.05 12.64
C TYR A 155 1.58 0.18 13.13
N TRP A 156 2.36 0.83 12.27
CA TRP A 156 3.65 1.40 12.65
C TRP A 156 3.45 2.73 13.38
N ARG A 157 4.09 2.86 14.54
CA ARG A 157 4.05 4.03 15.43
C ARG A 157 5.46 4.59 15.59
N GLY A 158 5.70 5.81 15.14
CA GLY A 158 6.96 6.51 15.32
C GLY A 158 6.84 7.95 14.81
N SER A 159 7.71 8.82 15.29
CA SER A 159 7.75 10.22 14.86
C SER A 159 8.60 10.35 13.59
N GLY A 160 8.09 10.95 12.52
CA GLY A 160 8.94 11.50 11.45
C GLY A 160 8.88 10.80 10.09
N PHE A 161 8.34 9.57 9.98
CA PHE A 161 8.22 8.91 8.69
C PHE A 161 6.92 9.29 7.96
N MET A 162 7.05 9.79 6.73
CA MET A 162 5.94 10.20 5.86
C MET A 162 5.62 9.18 4.75
N GLY A 163 5.90 7.90 4.99
CA GLY A 163 5.83 6.86 3.95
C GLY A 163 5.45 5.48 4.45
N ARG A 164 5.32 4.53 3.52
CA ARG A 164 5.07 3.11 3.80
C ARG A 164 6.36 2.49 4.35
N VAL A 165 6.30 1.80 5.49
CA VAL A 165 7.42 0.97 5.96
C VAL A 165 7.54 -0.27 5.06
N ILE A 166 8.74 -0.52 4.55
CA ILE A 166 9.02 -1.62 3.61
C ILE A 166 9.97 -2.68 4.18
N ALA A 167 10.83 -2.31 5.13
CA ALA A 167 11.73 -3.23 5.81
C ALA A 167 12.07 -2.72 7.21
N TRP A 168 12.48 -3.61 8.10
CA TRP A 168 12.89 -3.27 9.46
C TRP A 168 14.09 -4.10 9.92
N GLN A 169 14.77 -3.63 10.97
CA GLN A 169 15.81 -4.39 11.68
C GLN A 169 15.91 -3.96 13.15
N PRO A 170 16.45 -4.80 14.06
CA PRO A 170 16.69 -4.41 15.44
C PRO A 170 17.56 -3.14 15.56
N LEU A 171 17.36 -2.37 16.65
CA LEU A 171 18.27 -1.26 16.96
C LEU A 171 19.67 -1.80 17.29
N PRO A 172 20.75 -1.09 16.91
CA PRO A 172 22.10 -1.44 17.36
C PRO A 172 22.21 -1.32 18.88
N GLU A 173 23.18 -2.02 19.48
CA GLU A 173 23.43 -1.88 20.92
C GLU A 173 23.72 -0.40 21.27
N PRO A 174 23.17 0.12 22.39
CA PRO A 174 23.50 1.44 22.87
C PRO A 174 25.01 1.63 23.06
N TYR A 175 25.51 2.82 22.73
CA TYR A 175 26.90 3.17 22.95
C TYR A 175 27.29 3.01 24.44
N LYS A 176 28.34 2.22 24.70
CA LYS A 176 28.88 2.02 26.05
C LYS A 176 30.10 2.95 26.22
N PRO A 177 30.01 4.02 27.02
CA PRO A 177 31.17 4.88 27.26
C PRO A 177 32.28 4.08 27.96
N LYS A 178 33.53 4.33 27.57
CA LYS A 178 34.69 3.79 28.31
C LYS A 178 34.63 4.34 29.74
N LYS A 179 34.59 3.45 30.74
CA LYS A 179 34.73 3.84 32.15
C LYS A 179 36.08 4.56 32.29
N LYS A 180 36.05 5.82 32.73
CA LYS A 180 37.24 6.54 33.18
C LYS A 180 37.67 6.01 34.54
#